data_AF-A0A327VNU5-F1
#
_entry.id   AF-A0A327VNU5-F1
#
_cell.length_a   1.000
_cell.length_b   1.000
_cell.length_c   1.000
_cell.angle_alpha   90.00
_cell.angle_beta   90.00
_cell.angle_gamma   90.00
#
_symmetry.space_group_name_H-M   'P 1'
#
loop_
_entity.id
_entity.type
_entity.pdbx_description
1 polymer ?
#
loop_
_entity_poly.entity_id
_entity_poly.type
_entity_poly.pdbx_seq_one_letter_code
_entity_poly.pdbx_strand_id
1 'polypeptide(L)'
;MIFGRYSCKKRGFKNSFYVCLEHNQYLMRVFNIIFVVLFVIFAGLQYNDPDPYVWMPIYLYAATMCFYAARKQFYRKLYLLGIAVYLIYAGYLFVTKDGVIDWATQHHAENIAQKMSAEHAWIEETREFFGLVICIVVLGINYLYAGKQAKTAALGQ
;
A
#
# COMPACT_ATOMS: atom_id res chain seq x y z
N MET A 1 16.60 23.76 22.01
CA MET A 1 17.34 23.54 20.75
C MET A 1 16.30 23.42 19.64
N ILE A 2 15.82 24.55 19.16
CA ILE A 2 14.63 24.67 18.30
C ILE A 2 15.00 25.66 17.18
N PHE A 3 14.72 25.27 15.93
CA PHE A 3 14.88 26.03 14.67
C PHE A 3 16.29 26.47 14.26
N GLY A 4 16.98 25.58 13.55
CA GLY A 4 18.10 25.93 12.67
C GLY A 4 17.59 26.70 11.44
N ARG A 5 18.08 27.93 11.28
CA ARG A 5 17.75 28.85 10.18
C ARG A 5 17.99 28.21 8.81
N TYR A 6 16.93 28.04 8.01
CA TYR A 6 17.07 27.84 6.58
C TYR A 6 17.42 29.17 5.92
N SER A 7 18.73 29.42 5.78
CA SER A 7 19.24 30.52 4.95
C SER A 7 18.97 30.18 3.48
N CYS A 8 17.85 30.67 2.94
CA CYS A 8 17.47 30.52 1.55
C CYS A 8 18.40 31.37 0.66
N LYS A 9 19.57 30.81 0.32
CA LYS A 9 20.49 31.38 -0.67
C LYS A 9 20.00 30.97 -2.05
N LYS A 10 19.42 31.91 -2.81
CA LYS A 10 19.09 31.76 -4.25
C LYS A 10 20.31 31.15 -4.96
N ARG A 11 20.26 29.86 -5.29
CA ARG A 11 21.33 29.08 -5.93
C ARG A 11 20.69 28.30 -7.08
N GLY A 12 21.39 28.30 -8.23
CA GLY A 12 20.91 27.94 -9.57
C GLY A 12 19.96 26.74 -9.70
N PHE A 13 19.13 26.80 -10.75
CA PHE A 13 18.05 25.87 -11.12
C PHE A 13 18.39 24.37 -10.94
N LYS A 14 19.62 23.95 -11.21
CA LYS A 14 20.08 22.56 -11.02
C LYS A 14 20.05 22.14 -9.52
N ASN A 15 20.50 22.99 -8.59
CA ASN A 15 20.49 22.67 -7.16
C ASN A 15 19.08 22.60 -6.56
N SER A 16 18.14 23.39 -7.09
CA SER A 16 16.74 23.33 -6.64
C SER A 16 16.06 22.01 -6.99
N PHE A 17 16.43 21.40 -8.12
CA PHE A 17 15.88 20.12 -8.55
C PHE A 17 16.40 18.94 -7.71
N TYR A 18 17.71 18.92 -7.42
CA TYR A 18 18.31 17.88 -6.58
C TYR A 18 17.83 17.90 -5.12
N VAL A 19 17.65 19.10 -4.53
CA VAL A 19 17.11 19.24 -3.17
C VAL A 19 15.65 18.78 -3.08
N CYS A 20 14.84 19.02 -4.12
CA CYS A 20 13.45 18.55 -4.19
C CYS A 20 13.37 17.01 -4.33
N LEU A 21 14.29 16.42 -5.10
CA LEU A 21 14.41 14.96 -5.23
C LEU A 21 14.82 14.30 -3.91
N GLU A 22 15.82 14.82 -3.19
CA GLU A 22 16.22 14.28 -1.89
C GLU A 22 15.11 14.34 -0.85
N HIS A 23 14.37 15.44 -0.79
CA HIS A 23 13.24 15.58 0.13
C HIS A 23 12.13 14.54 -0.16
N ASN A 24 11.84 14.30 -1.45
CA ASN A 24 10.87 13.31 -1.87
C ASN A 24 11.32 11.87 -1.57
N GLN A 25 12.62 11.58 -1.60
CA GLN A 25 13.18 10.28 -1.21
C GLN A 25 12.98 9.98 0.27
N TYR A 26 13.15 10.99 1.13
CA TYR A 26 12.95 10.85 2.55
C TYR A 26 11.48 10.56 2.88
N LEU A 27 10.55 11.33 2.30
CA LEU A 27 9.11 11.11 2.47
C LEU A 27 8.69 9.70 2.02
N MET A 28 9.16 9.25 0.85
CA MET A 28 8.86 7.91 0.36
C MET A 28 9.47 6.81 1.24
N ARG A 29 10.63 7.06 1.84
CA ARG A 29 11.23 6.10 2.78
C ARG A 29 10.43 6.00 4.06
N VAL A 30 10.03 7.12 4.65
CA VAL A 30 9.20 7.15 5.87
C VAL A 30 7.85 6.50 5.60
N PHE A 31 7.20 6.85 4.48
CA PHE A 31 5.96 6.22 4.01
C PHE A 31 6.09 4.69 3.98
N ASN A 32 7.11 4.17 3.28
CA ASN A 32 7.31 2.73 3.15
C ASN A 32 7.59 2.04 4.49
N ILE A 33 8.35 2.66 5.40
CA ILE A 33 8.62 2.09 6.74
C ILE A 33 7.33 1.98 7.56
N ILE A 34 6.47 3.01 7.52
CA ILE A 34 5.18 2.99 8.20
C ILE A 34 4.32 1.83 7.66
N PHE A 35 4.24 1.68 6.34
CA PHE A 35 3.47 0.59 5.71
C PHE A 35 4.04 -0.80 5.96
N VAL A 36 5.37 -0.95 6.08
CA VAL A 36 5.98 -2.22 6.52
C VAL A 36 5.46 -2.62 7.89
N VAL A 37 5.56 -1.72 8.87
CA VAL A 37 5.11 -2.00 10.24
C VAL A 37 3.61 -2.30 10.27
N LEU A 38 2.82 -1.51 9.56
CA LEU A 38 1.37 -1.65 9.48
C LEU A 38 0.96 -2.99 8.86
N PHE A 39 1.56 -3.40 7.73
CA PHE A 39 1.24 -4.69 7.11
C PHE A 39 1.71 -5.89 7.92
N VAL A 40 2.82 -5.77 8.65
CA VAL A 40 3.26 -6.83 9.57
C VAL A 40 2.28 -6.98 10.73
N ILE A 41 1.75 -5.87 11.27
CA ILE A 41 0.70 -5.91 12.28
C ILE A 41 -0.57 -6.56 11.72
N PHE A 42 -0.99 -6.20 10.51
CA PHE A 42 -2.17 -6.80 9.86
C PHE A 42 -1.99 -8.30 9.63
N ALA A 43 -0.82 -8.73 9.16
CA ALA A 43 -0.49 -10.15 9.05
C ALA A 43 -0.58 -10.86 10.42
N GLY A 44 -0.13 -10.21 11.51
CA GLY A 44 -0.22 -10.75 12.86
C GLY A 44 -1.66 -10.84 13.40
N LEU A 45 -2.53 -9.88 13.06
CA LEU A 45 -3.93 -9.90 13.47
C LEU A 45 -4.70 -11.06 12.82
N GLN A 46 -4.31 -11.42 11.61
CA GLN A 46 -4.93 -12.48 10.82
C GLN A 46 -4.76 -13.89 11.40
N TYR A 47 -3.89 -14.10 12.40
CA TYR A 47 -3.76 -15.39 13.08
C TYR A 47 -5.07 -15.86 13.74
N ASN A 48 -5.99 -14.93 14.03
CA ASN A 48 -7.27 -15.25 14.66
C ASN A 48 -8.39 -15.53 13.64
N ASP A 49 -8.12 -15.37 12.34
CA ASP A 49 -9.10 -15.54 11.27
C ASP A 49 -9.12 -16.99 10.75
N PRO A 50 -10.19 -17.45 10.10
CA PRO A 50 -10.33 -18.83 9.61
C PRO A 50 -9.31 -19.20 8.52
N ASP A 51 -8.87 -18.24 7.69
CA ASP A 51 -7.99 -18.46 6.53
C ASP A 51 -6.66 -17.66 6.57
N PRO A 52 -5.82 -17.85 7.61
CA PRO A 52 -4.59 -17.08 7.79
C PRO A 52 -3.57 -17.36 6.67
N TYR A 53 -3.59 -18.57 6.10
CA TYR A 53 -2.64 -19.01 5.08
C TYR A 53 -2.74 -18.24 3.76
N VAL A 54 -3.89 -17.61 3.46
CA VAL A 54 -4.07 -16.80 2.24
C VAL A 54 -3.69 -15.36 2.52
N TRP A 55 -4.18 -14.81 3.62
CA TRP A 55 -4.06 -13.39 3.96
C TRP A 55 -2.70 -12.98 4.51
N MET A 56 -2.05 -13.85 5.30
CA MET A 56 -0.72 -13.54 5.82
C MET A 56 0.31 -13.37 4.69
N PRO A 57 0.41 -14.27 3.68
CA PRO A 57 1.31 -14.05 2.54
C PRO A 57 0.98 -12.80 1.73
N ILE A 58 -0.30 -12.43 1.61
CA ILE A 58 -0.70 -11.20 0.91
C ILE A 58 -0.11 -9.98 1.61
N TYR A 59 -0.35 -9.83 2.92
CA TYR A 59 0.20 -8.69 3.68
C TYR A 59 1.72 -8.73 3.75
N LEU A 60 2.33 -9.91 3.94
CA LEU A 60 3.78 -10.07 3.98
C LEU A 60 4.43 -9.74 2.62
N TYR A 61 3.81 -10.09 1.49
CA TYR A 61 4.29 -9.69 0.18
C TYR A 61 4.28 -8.16 0.04
N ALA A 62 3.18 -7.49 0.41
CA ALA A 62 3.12 -6.04 0.40
C ALA A 62 4.17 -5.40 1.33
N ALA A 63 4.39 -5.98 2.53
CA ALA A 63 5.41 -5.55 3.47
C ALA A 63 6.83 -5.70 2.90
N THR A 64 7.17 -6.86 2.31
CA THR A 64 8.50 -7.07 1.71
C THR A 64 8.77 -6.10 0.56
N MET A 65 7.77 -5.84 -0.28
CA MET A 65 7.84 -4.85 -1.34
C MET A 65 8.09 -3.43 -0.80
N CYS A 66 7.40 -3.03 0.26
CA CYS A 66 7.64 -1.75 0.93
C CYS A 66 9.03 -1.70 1.60
N PHE A 67 9.50 -2.82 2.15
CA PHE A 67 10.84 -2.92 2.74
C PHE A 67 11.95 -2.71 1.69
N TYR A 68 11.84 -3.34 0.53
CA TYR A 68 12.77 -3.09 -0.58
C TYR A 68 12.71 -1.64 -1.06
N ALA A 69 11.51 -1.07 -1.17
CA ALA A 69 11.33 0.35 -1.51
C ALA A 69 12.00 1.29 -0.49
N ALA A 70 11.93 0.99 0.81
CA ALA A 70 12.62 1.74 1.87
C ALA A 70 14.15 1.65 1.78
N ARG A 71 14.69 0.60 1.15
CA ARG A 71 16.11 0.43 0.82
C ARG A 71 16.50 1.05 -0.52
N LYS A 72 15.60 1.82 -1.16
CA LYS A 72 15.76 2.42 -2.50
C LYS A 72 15.88 1.39 -3.63
N GLN A 73 15.46 0.14 -3.40
CA GLN A 73 15.42 -0.91 -4.41
C GLN A 73 14.00 -1.05 -4.94
N PHE A 74 13.77 -0.66 -6.19
CA PHE A 74 12.45 -0.65 -6.79
C PHE A 74 12.32 -1.69 -7.90
N TYR A 75 11.51 -2.73 -7.66
CA TYR A 75 11.27 -3.81 -8.61
C TYR A 75 9.91 -3.64 -9.31
N ARG A 76 9.88 -2.82 -10.36
CA ARG A 76 8.64 -2.50 -11.10
C ARG A 76 7.82 -3.70 -11.56
N LYS A 77 8.49 -4.77 -12.04
CA LYS A 77 7.82 -5.99 -12.48
C LYS A 77 7.12 -6.71 -11.32
N LEU A 78 7.74 -6.75 -10.14
CA LEU A 78 7.16 -7.37 -8.95
C LEU A 78 5.96 -6.57 -8.42
N TYR A 79 6.01 -5.24 -8.49
CA TYR A 79 4.84 -4.41 -8.15
C TYR A 79 3.65 -4.69 -9.07
N LEU A 80 3.88 -4.77 -10.40
CA LEU A 80 2.81 -5.11 -11.34
C LEU A 80 2.25 -6.51 -11.12
N LEU A 81 3.11 -7.49 -10.85
CA LEU A 81 2.67 -8.85 -10.54
C LEU A 81 1.80 -8.88 -9.28
N GLY A 82 2.24 -8.24 -8.20
CA GLY A 82 1.47 -8.16 -6.96
C GLY A 82 0.12 -7.46 -7.16
N ILE A 83 0.12 -6.31 -7.84
CA ILE A 83 -1.11 -5.58 -8.16
C ILE A 83 -2.07 -6.42 -9.00
N ALA A 84 -1.57 -7.13 -10.02
CA ALA A 84 -2.40 -7.98 -10.87
C ALA A 84 -3.05 -9.12 -10.08
N VAL A 85 -2.28 -9.82 -9.25
CA VAL A 85 -2.78 -10.90 -8.38
C VAL A 85 -3.83 -10.35 -7.40
N TYR A 86 -3.55 -9.22 -6.75
CA TYR A 86 -4.48 -8.61 -5.81
C TYR A 86 -5.76 -8.11 -6.48
N LEU A 87 -5.68 -7.58 -7.71
CA LEU A 87 -6.85 -7.15 -8.46
C LEU A 87 -7.73 -8.32 -8.88
N ILE A 88 -7.13 -9.44 -9.29
CA ILE A 88 -7.88 -10.66 -9.62
C ILE A 88 -8.61 -11.15 -8.37
N TYR A 89 -7.93 -11.22 -7.23
CA TYR A 89 -8.52 -11.68 -5.98
C TYR A 89 -9.58 -10.71 -5.42
N ALA A 90 -9.32 -9.39 -5.49
CA ALA A 90 -10.30 -8.37 -5.13
C ALA A 90 -11.53 -8.42 -6.05
N GLY A 91 -11.35 -8.70 -7.35
CA GLY A 91 -12.45 -8.89 -8.29
C GLY A 91 -13.30 -10.13 -7.97
N TYR A 92 -12.66 -11.21 -7.51
CA TYR A 92 -13.37 -12.40 -7.02
C TYR A 92 -14.22 -12.09 -5.78
N LEU A 93 -13.63 -11.46 -4.75
CA LEU A 93 -14.33 -11.05 -3.52
C LEU A 93 -15.47 -10.05 -3.81
N PHE A 94 -15.31 -9.20 -4.83
CA PHE A 94 -16.32 -8.22 -5.23
C PHE A 94 -17.57 -8.86 -5.86
N VAL A 95 -17.42 -9.98 -6.57
CA VAL A 95 -18.49 -10.65 -7.34
C VAL A 95 -19.08 -11.86 -6.59
N THR A 96 -18.45 -12.32 -5.50
CA THR A 96 -18.96 -13.39 -4.64
C THR A 96 -20.34 -13.06 -4.05
N LYS A 97 -21.13 -14.10 -3.76
CA LYS A 97 -22.51 -14.00 -3.25
C LYS A 97 -22.64 -13.16 -1.98
N ASP A 98 -21.66 -13.20 -1.08
CA ASP A 98 -21.59 -12.37 0.14
C ASP A 98 -20.60 -11.20 -0.03
N GLY A 99 -20.28 -10.83 -1.27
CA GLY A 99 -19.28 -9.82 -1.59
C GLY A 99 -19.75 -8.39 -1.35
N VAL A 100 -18.91 -7.43 -1.68
CA VAL A 100 -19.15 -5.98 -1.45
C VAL A 100 -20.44 -5.48 -2.14
N ILE A 101 -20.79 -6.06 -3.30
CA ILE A 101 -22.03 -5.72 -4.00
C ILE A 101 -23.25 -6.13 -3.17
N ASP A 102 -23.20 -7.31 -2.57
CA ASP A 102 -24.30 -7.84 -1.77
C ASP A 102 -24.46 -7.05 -0.47
N TRP A 103 -23.35 -6.75 0.20
CA TRP A 103 -23.33 -5.82 1.35
C TRP A 103 -23.92 -4.44 1.02
N ALA A 104 -23.58 -3.86 -0.13
CA ALA A 104 -24.03 -2.53 -0.51
C ALA A 104 -25.50 -2.49 -0.97
N THR A 105 -26.00 -3.59 -1.55
CA THR A 105 -27.34 -3.63 -2.17
C THR A 105 -28.38 -4.33 -1.31
N GLN A 106 -28.05 -5.48 -0.72
CA GLN A 106 -28.98 -6.29 0.10
C GLN A 106 -28.90 -5.92 1.59
N HIS A 107 -27.74 -5.50 2.08
CA HIS A 107 -27.51 -5.18 3.50
C HIS A 107 -27.35 -3.68 3.79
N HIS A 108 -27.81 -2.81 2.87
CA HIS A 108 -27.88 -1.35 3.04
C HIS A 108 -26.61 -0.66 3.57
N ALA A 109 -25.42 -1.21 3.28
CA ALA A 109 -24.16 -0.69 3.79
C ALA A 109 -24.10 -0.59 5.33
N GLU A 110 -24.58 -1.63 6.02
CA GLU A 110 -24.43 -1.78 7.47
C GLU A 110 -22.99 -1.55 7.95
N ASN A 111 -22.84 -1.09 9.20
CA ASN A 111 -21.55 -0.66 9.75
C ASN A 111 -20.54 -1.82 9.77
N ILE A 112 -19.51 -1.71 8.94
CA ILE A 112 -18.42 -2.70 8.80
C ILE A 112 -17.58 -2.83 10.10
N ALA A 113 -17.75 -1.91 11.06
CA ALA A 113 -17.11 -1.93 12.38
C ALA A 113 -17.88 -2.74 13.44
N GLN A 114 -19.01 -3.37 13.09
CA GLN A 114 -19.74 -4.24 14.02
C GLN A 114 -18.96 -5.53 14.34
N LYS A 115 -19.30 -6.16 15.48
CA LYS A 115 -18.71 -7.42 15.92
C LYS A 115 -18.97 -8.51 14.88
N MET A 116 -17.90 -9.23 14.51
CA MET A 116 -18.00 -10.44 13.71
C MET A 116 -18.92 -11.45 14.41
N SER A 117 -19.95 -11.89 13.70
CA SER A 117 -20.85 -12.98 14.07
C SER A 117 -21.00 -13.86 12.83
N ALA A 118 -21.16 -15.18 13.01
CA ALA A 118 -21.35 -16.14 11.92
C ALA A 118 -22.60 -15.84 11.05
N GLU A 119 -23.43 -14.91 11.47
CA GLU A 119 -24.62 -14.42 10.77
C GLU A 119 -24.31 -13.32 9.72
N HIS A 120 -23.09 -12.75 9.71
CA HIS A 120 -22.71 -11.59 8.88
C HIS A 120 -21.42 -11.82 8.06
N ALA A 121 -21.38 -12.88 7.26
CA ALA A 121 -20.23 -13.22 6.40
C ALA A 121 -19.78 -12.06 5.49
N TRP A 122 -20.72 -11.23 5.02
CA TRP A 122 -20.42 -10.09 4.15
C TRP A 122 -19.57 -8.98 4.80
N ILE A 123 -19.57 -8.87 6.13
CA ILE A 123 -18.74 -7.88 6.85
C ILE A 123 -17.26 -8.29 6.83
N GLU A 124 -16.98 -9.59 6.95
CA GLU A 124 -15.62 -10.16 6.89
C GLU A 124 -15.03 -9.99 5.49
N GLU A 125 -15.76 -10.44 4.47
CA GLU A 125 -15.43 -10.31 3.05
C GLU A 125 -15.19 -8.85 2.63
N THR A 126 -15.99 -7.92 3.14
CA THR A 126 -15.84 -6.48 2.87
C THR A 126 -14.57 -5.92 3.51
N ARG A 127 -14.22 -6.32 4.74
CA ARG A 127 -12.98 -5.90 5.42
C ARG A 127 -11.74 -6.39 4.69
N GLU A 128 -11.79 -7.64 4.27
CA GLU A 128 -10.78 -8.32 3.47
C GLU A 128 -10.54 -7.63 2.12
N PHE A 129 -11.62 -7.29 1.40
CA PHE A 129 -11.55 -6.50 0.18
C PHE A 129 -10.86 -5.14 0.40
N PHE A 130 -11.21 -4.40 1.45
CA PHE A 130 -10.55 -3.13 1.77
C PHE A 130 -9.06 -3.30 2.08
N GLY A 131 -8.68 -4.39 2.74
CA GLY A 131 -7.28 -4.76 2.96
C GLY A 131 -6.48 -4.91 1.66
N LEU A 132 -7.06 -5.60 0.66
CA LEU A 132 -6.46 -5.73 -0.67
C LEU A 132 -6.35 -4.39 -1.40
N VAL A 133 -7.40 -3.57 -1.34
CA VAL A 133 -7.40 -2.24 -1.96
C VAL A 133 -6.26 -1.39 -1.40
N ILE A 134 -6.06 -1.39 -0.08
CA ILE A 134 -4.94 -0.68 0.54
C ILE A 134 -3.59 -1.22 0.02
N CYS A 135 -3.43 -2.54 -0.06
CA CYS A 135 -2.21 -3.15 -0.61
C CYS A 135 -1.96 -2.72 -2.06
N ILE A 136 -2.98 -2.74 -2.92
CA ILE A 136 -2.91 -2.30 -4.32
C ILE A 136 -2.50 -0.83 -4.41
N VAL A 137 -3.12 0.05 -3.62
CA VAL A 137 -2.82 1.48 -3.63
C VAL A 137 -1.37 1.73 -3.23
N VAL A 138 -0.89 1.09 -2.16
CA VAL A 138 0.49 1.27 -1.67
C VAL A 138 1.51 0.75 -2.69
N LEU A 139 1.29 -0.43 -3.27
CA LEU A 139 2.13 -0.94 -4.36
C LEU A 139 2.09 -0.04 -5.60
N GLY A 140 0.92 0.51 -5.93
CA GLY A 140 0.71 1.45 -7.03
C GLY A 140 1.50 2.74 -6.85
N ILE A 141 1.49 3.32 -5.65
CA ILE A 141 2.30 4.50 -5.32
C ILE A 141 3.79 4.20 -5.50
N ASN A 142 4.26 3.06 -4.99
CA ASN A 142 5.65 2.62 -5.15
C ASN A 142 6.03 2.39 -6.63
N TYR A 143 5.13 1.83 -7.43
CA TYR A 143 5.33 1.63 -8.86
C TYR A 143 5.46 2.95 -9.63
N LEU A 144 4.57 3.92 -9.37
CA LEU A 144 4.62 5.25 -9.98
C LEU A 144 5.89 6.00 -9.56
N TYR A 145 6.28 5.89 -8.29
CA TYR A 145 7.51 6.51 -7.78
C TYR A 145 8.76 5.92 -8.43
N ALA A 146 8.83 4.58 -8.57
CA ALA A 146 9.89 3.90 -9.30
C ALA A 146 10.01 4.39 -10.74
N GLY A 147 8.89 4.78 -11.37
CA GLY A 147 8.90 5.36 -12.71
C GLY A 147 9.41 6.77 -12.81
N LYS A 148 9.13 7.60 -11.82
CA LYS A 148 9.70 8.94 -11.74
C LYS A 148 11.22 8.86 -11.58
N GLN A 149 11.70 7.99 -10.70
CA GLN A 149 13.13 7.72 -10.47
C GLN A 149 13.88 7.31 -11.73
N ALA A 150 13.34 6.33 -12.49
CA ALA A 150 13.96 5.85 -13.71
C ALA A 150 14.07 6.94 -14.80
N LYS A 151 13.02 7.78 -14.94
CA LYS A 151 13.03 8.91 -15.89
C LYS A 151 14.05 9.97 -15.48
N THR A 152 14.09 10.33 -14.19
CA THR A 152 15.07 11.30 -13.66
C THR A 152 16.51 10.83 -13.88
N ALA A 153 16.79 9.53 -13.71
CA ALA A 153 18.11 8.97 -13.97
C ALA A 153 18.51 9.09 -15.45
N ALA A 154 17.56 8.90 -16.38
CA ALA A 154 17.81 9.01 -17.82
C ALA A 154 17.96 10.45 -18.33
N LEU A 155 17.32 11.43 -17.68
CA LEU A 155 17.41 12.86 -18.03
C LEU A 155 18.64 13.57 -17.42
N GLY A 156 19.29 12.95 -16.43
CA GLY A 156 20.50 13.46 -15.79
C GLY A 156 21.81 13.03 -16.46
N GLN A 157 21.71 12.25 -17.54
CA GLN A 157 22.82 11.88 -18.45
C GLN A 157 22.77 12.76 -19.69
#